data_AF-A0AAD3P0J7-F1
#
_entry.id   AF-A0AAD3P0J7-F1
#
_cell.length_a   1.000
_cell.length_b   1.000
_cell.length_c   1.000
_cell.angle_alpha   90.00
_cell.angle_beta   90.00
_cell.angle_gamma   90.00
#
_symmetry.space_group_name_H-M   'P 1'
#
loop_
_entity.id
_entity.type
_entity.pdbx_description
1 polymer ?
#
loop_
_entity_poly.entity_id
_entity_poly.type
_entity_poly.pdbx_seq_one_letter_code
_entity_poly.pdbx_strand_id
1 'polypeptide(L)'
;MGELTRHLAALLTGADSKLRSLIDKEVNAHVREVWTPTAANFWTRVSGAYRQKIWCDLLDLKDDHPTATTFAKLKKAEQAERLEKLFSDPAFREAHGVTDKQAERIAKWFPEEVK
;
A
#
# COMPACT_ATOMS: atom_id res chain seq x y z
N MET A 1 -4.15 -15.67 37.07
CA MET A 1 -3.46 -14.53 36.40
C MET A 1 -3.60 -14.58 34.88
N GLY A 2 -3.31 -15.67 34.18
CA GLY A 2 -3.38 -15.71 32.70
C GLY A 2 -4.78 -15.52 32.09
N GLU A 3 -5.84 -15.94 32.79
CA GLU A 3 -7.21 -15.85 32.29
C GLU A 3 -7.76 -14.42 32.32
N LEU A 4 -7.39 -13.64 33.34
CA LEU A 4 -7.68 -12.21 33.45
C LEU A 4 -6.98 -11.41 32.35
N THR A 5 -5.70 -11.73 32.08
CA THR A 5 -4.95 -11.13 30.97
C THR A 5 -5.59 -11.46 29.61
N ARG A 6 -6.08 -12.70 29.43
CA ARG A 6 -6.78 -13.12 28.20
C ARG A 6 -8.11 -12.38 28.02
N HIS A 7 -8.89 -12.19 29.08
CA HIS A 7 -10.14 -11.43 29.03
C HIS A 7 -9.91 -9.94 28.77
N LEU A 8 -8.88 -9.34 29.39
CA LEU A 8 -8.48 -7.96 29.11
C LEU A 8 -7.99 -7.80 27.66
N ALA A 9 -7.18 -8.73 27.18
CA ALA A 9 -6.73 -8.75 25.79
C ALA A 9 -7.91 -8.89 24.82
N ALA A 10 -8.91 -9.74 25.12
CA ALA A 10 -10.11 -9.89 24.31
C ALA A 10 -10.97 -8.62 24.23
N LEU A 11 -11.02 -7.83 25.32
CA LEU A 11 -11.68 -6.52 25.33
C LEU A 11 -10.92 -5.47 24.51
N LEU A 12 -9.60 -5.60 24.39
CA LEU A 12 -8.75 -4.70 23.62
C LEU A 12 -8.62 -5.10 22.13
N THR A 13 -8.66 -6.41 21.82
CA THR A 13 -8.61 -6.91 20.43
C THR A 13 -9.91 -6.70 19.68
N GLY A 14 -11.03 -6.49 20.38
CA GLY A 14 -12.29 -6.01 19.81
C GLY A 14 -12.40 -4.49 19.89
N ALA A 15 -11.37 -3.74 19.49
CA ALA A 15 -11.33 -2.28 19.59
C ALA A 15 -12.63 -1.67 19.04
N ASP A 16 -13.46 -1.19 19.97
CA ASP A 16 -14.61 -0.34 19.69
C ASP A 16 -14.16 0.74 18.70
N SER A 17 -14.94 0.99 17.65
CA SER A 17 -14.61 2.01 16.63
C SER A 17 -14.29 3.36 17.27
N LYS A 18 -14.88 3.64 18.44
CA LYS A 18 -14.60 4.80 19.28
C LYS A 18 -13.18 4.82 19.85
N LEU A 19 -12.67 3.69 20.34
CA LEU A 19 -11.29 3.60 20.84
C LEU A 19 -10.29 3.81 19.69
N ARG A 20 -10.57 3.24 18.52
CA ARG A 20 -9.73 3.42 17.32
C ARG A 20 -9.71 4.88 16.87
N SER A 21 -10.86 5.56 16.85
CA SER A 21 -10.92 7.00 16.57
C SER A 21 -10.21 7.88 17.62
N LEU A 22 -10.24 7.50 18.90
CA LEU A 22 -9.51 8.22 19.95
C LEU A 22 -7.99 8.06 19.78
N ILE A 23 -7.53 6.85 19.45
CA ILE A 23 -6.12 6.58 19.16
C ILE A 23 -5.70 7.33 17.90
N ASP A 24 -6.46 7.29 16.81
CA ASP A 24 -6.15 8.02 15.56
C ASP A 24 -6.10 9.54 15.78
N LYS A 25 -6.93 10.08 16.67
CA LYS A 25 -6.93 11.52 16.99
C LYS A 25 -5.68 11.94 17.77
N GLU A 26 -5.23 11.10 18.70
CA GLU A 26 -4.06 11.39 19.56
C GLU A 26 -2.75 11.08 18.83
N VAL A 27 -2.73 9.96 18.12
CA VAL A 27 -1.62 9.50 17.29
C VAL A 27 -1.82 10.11 15.90
N ASN A 28 -1.47 11.38 15.78
CA ASN A 28 -1.43 12.12 14.51
C ASN A 28 -0.26 11.63 13.62
N ALA A 29 0.04 10.33 13.65
CA ALA A 29 1.14 9.72 12.92
C ALA A 29 0.74 9.56 11.46
N HIS A 30 1.38 10.34 10.59
CA HIS A 30 1.32 10.07 9.17
C HIS A 30 1.98 8.71 8.91
N VAL A 31 1.18 7.67 8.68
CA VAL A 31 1.67 6.29 8.48
C VAL A 31 2.77 6.20 7.41
N ARG A 32 2.78 7.11 6.44
CA ARG A 32 3.84 7.23 5.41
C ARG A 32 5.22 7.58 5.96
N GLU A 33 5.31 8.28 7.08
CA GLU A 33 6.57 8.59 7.76
C GLU A 33 7.21 7.34 8.35
N VAL A 34 6.38 6.36 8.75
CA VAL A 34 6.82 5.12 9.38
C VAL A 34 6.91 3.99 8.36
N TRP A 35 6.05 3.98 7.35
CA TRP A 35 5.91 2.89 6.41
C TRP A 35 5.54 3.33 4.99
N THR A 36 6.44 3.03 4.06
CA THR A 36 6.23 3.17 2.60
C THR A 36 6.55 1.82 1.95
N PRO A 37 5.72 1.32 1.02
CA PRO A 37 5.92 0.00 0.43
C PRO A 37 7.13 0.01 -0.51
N THR A 38 8.16 -0.76 -0.16
CA THR A 38 9.39 -0.98 -0.92
C THR A 38 9.48 -2.41 -1.43
N ALA A 39 10.41 -2.66 -2.36
CA ALA A 39 10.71 -4.00 -2.85
C ALA A 39 11.13 -4.93 -1.71
N ALA A 40 11.95 -4.45 -0.78
CA ALA A 40 12.44 -5.23 0.35
C ALA A 40 11.37 -5.55 1.40
N ASN A 41 10.46 -4.60 1.68
CA ASN A 41 9.49 -4.76 2.77
C ASN A 41 8.16 -5.43 2.32
N PHE A 42 7.68 -5.16 1.10
CA PHE A 42 6.31 -5.54 0.69
C PHE A 42 6.24 -6.14 -0.73
N TRP A 43 6.74 -5.44 -1.76
CA TRP A 43 6.42 -5.81 -3.14
C TRP A 43 6.98 -7.17 -3.57
N THR A 44 8.10 -7.63 -2.99
CA THR A 44 8.64 -8.97 -3.27
C THR A 44 7.91 -10.08 -2.50
N ARG A 45 7.09 -9.76 -1.51
CA ARG A 45 6.36 -10.75 -0.68
C ARG A 45 4.98 -11.08 -1.24
N VAL A 46 4.39 -10.16 -2.00
CA VAL A 46 3.09 -10.35 -2.65
C VAL A 46 3.18 -11.14 -3.96
N SER A 47 2.04 -11.66 -4.43
CA SER A 47 1.96 -12.39 -5.70
C SER A 47 2.18 -11.47 -6.91
N GLY A 48 2.59 -12.04 -8.04
CA GLY A 48 2.78 -11.27 -9.29
C GLY A 48 1.48 -10.70 -9.84
N ALA A 49 0.40 -11.49 -9.80
CA ALA A 49 -0.93 -11.03 -10.17
C ALA A 49 -1.39 -9.84 -9.32
N TYR A 50 -1.08 -9.86 -8.01
CA TYR A 50 -1.39 -8.74 -7.13
C TYR A 50 -0.59 -7.47 -7.49
N ARG A 51 0.71 -7.58 -7.75
CA ARG A 51 1.53 -6.42 -8.22
C ARG A 51 0.96 -5.81 -9.49
N GLN A 52 0.54 -6.64 -10.44
CA GLN A 52 -0.04 -6.18 -11.71
C GLN A 52 -1.39 -5.50 -11.50
N LYS A 53 -2.29 -6.10 -10.70
CA LYS A 53 -3.57 -5.50 -10.33
C LYS A 53 -3.39 -4.12 -9.72
N ILE A 54 -2.48 -4.00 -8.74
CA ILE A 54 -2.21 -2.73 -8.06
C ILE A 54 -1.59 -1.70 -9.01
N TRP A 55 -0.69 -2.12 -9.91
CA TRP A 55 -0.14 -1.23 -10.92
C TRP A 55 -1.24 -0.64 -11.83
N CYS A 56 -2.17 -1.48 -12.30
CA CYS A 56 -3.31 -1.02 -13.11
C CYS A 56 -4.24 -0.11 -12.30
N ASP A 57 -4.57 -0.47 -11.06
CA ASP A 57 -5.47 0.29 -10.18
C ASP A 57 -4.91 1.67 -9.80
N LEU A 58 -3.62 1.74 -9.44
CA LEU A 58 -2.95 3.00 -9.10
C LEU A 58 -2.87 3.96 -10.29
N LEU A 59 -2.67 3.42 -11.49
CA LEU A 59 -2.54 4.19 -12.72
C LEU A 59 -3.83 4.28 -13.54
N ASP A 60 -4.97 3.79 -13.04
CA ASP A 60 -6.25 3.77 -13.77
C ASP A 60 -6.13 3.17 -15.20
N LEU A 61 -5.35 2.10 -15.32
CA LEU A 61 -5.07 1.46 -16.61
C LEU A 61 -6.01 0.27 -16.82
N LYS A 62 -6.48 0.10 -18.06
CA LYS A 62 -7.09 -1.16 -18.49
C LYS A 62 -6.03 -2.24 -18.65
N ASP A 63 -6.41 -3.50 -18.48
CA ASP A 63 -5.49 -4.64 -18.59
C ASP A 63 -4.79 -4.73 -19.96
N ASP A 64 -5.48 -4.32 -21.03
CA ASP A 64 -4.94 -4.29 -22.40
C ASP A 64 -4.04 -3.07 -22.69
N HIS A 65 -3.83 -2.19 -21.72
CA HIS A 65 -3.00 -1.01 -21.93
C HIS A 65 -1.53 -1.42 -22.16
N PRO A 66 -0.81 -0.82 -23.13
CA PRO A 66 0.59 -1.18 -23.42
C PRO A 66 1.52 -1.12 -22.20
N THR A 67 1.29 -0.19 -21.27
CA THR A 67 2.07 -0.10 -20.03
C THR A 67 1.74 -1.21 -19.02
N ALA A 68 0.49 -1.67 -18.95
CA ALA A 68 0.07 -2.78 -18.10
C ALA A 68 0.64 -4.12 -18.60
N THR A 69 0.52 -4.37 -19.91
CA THR A 69 1.07 -5.58 -20.55
C THR A 69 2.59 -5.61 -20.52
N THR A 70 3.27 -4.47 -20.68
CA THR A 70 4.72 -4.37 -20.53
C THR A 70 5.15 -4.65 -19.09
N PHE A 71 4.44 -4.09 -18.10
CA PHE A 71 4.71 -4.35 -16.69
C PHE A 71 4.50 -5.83 -16.32
N ALA A 72 3.49 -6.47 -16.90
CA ALA A 72 3.21 -7.87 -16.67
C ALA A 72 4.33 -8.81 -17.12
N LYS A 73 5.06 -8.44 -18.19
CA LYS A 73 6.20 -9.21 -18.75
C LYS A 73 7.51 -9.06 -17.96
N LEU A 74 7.60 -8.08 -17.05
CA LEU A 74 8.81 -7.82 -16.28
C LEU A 74 9.07 -8.92 -15.24
N LYS A 75 10.33 -9.07 -14.84
CA LYS A 75 10.71 -9.98 -13.74
C LYS A 75 10.16 -9.46 -12.41
N LYS A 76 9.99 -10.37 -11.45
CA LYS A 76 9.51 -10.06 -10.10
C LYS A 76 10.26 -8.89 -9.44
N ALA A 77 11.59 -8.87 -9.55
CA ALA A 77 12.43 -7.82 -8.97
C ALA A 77 12.16 -6.45 -9.63
N GLU A 78 12.05 -6.42 -10.96
CA GLU A 78 11.81 -5.19 -11.72
C GLU A 78 10.40 -4.63 -11.48
N GLN A 79 9.39 -5.50 -11.36
CA GLN A 79 8.03 -5.10 -10.97
C GLN A 79 8.01 -4.44 -9.59
N ALA A 80 8.74 -5.03 -8.64
CA ALA A 80 8.84 -4.52 -7.28
C ALA A 80 9.57 -3.17 -7.22
N GLU A 81 10.65 -3.00 -7.98
CA GLU A 81 11.41 -1.75 -8.04
C GLU A 81 10.60 -0.61 -8.69
N ARG A 82 9.88 -0.90 -9.79
CA ARG A 82 9.02 0.09 -10.43
C ARG A 82 7.85 0.52 -9.55
N LEU A 83 7.25 -0.43 -8.82
CA LEU A 83 6.23 -0.09 -7.83
C LEU A 83 6.83 0.74 -6.70
N GLU A 84 8.00 0.39 -6.17
CA GLU A 84 8.67 1.21 -5.16
C GLU A 84 8.93 2.64 -5.64
N LYS A 85 9.49 2.81 -6.85
CA LYS A 85 9.71 4.13 -7.46
C LYS A 85 8.43 4.93 -7.62
N LEU A 86 7.30 4.27 -7.87
CA LEU A 86 6.00 4.94 -7.91
C LEU A 86 5.64 5.59 -6.56
N PHE A 87 6.09 5.02 -5.43
CA PHE A 87 5.84 5.57 -4.09
C PHE A 87 6.95 6.50 -3.60
N SER A 88 8.20 6.33 -4.01
CA SER A 88 9.35 7.08 -3.50
C SER A 88 9.85 8.22 -4.40
N ASP A 89 9.66 8.13 -5.72
CA ASP A 89 10.31 9.02 -6.69
C ASP A 89 9.29 9.89 -7.46
N PRO A 90 9.22 11.21 -7.16
CA PRO A 90 8.40 12.16 -7.91
C PRO A 90 8.79 12.29 -9.39
N ALA A 91 10.09 12.22 -9.72
CA ALA A 91 10.55 12.33 -11.11
C ALA A 91 10.11 11.12 -11.94
N PHE A 92 10.06 9.94 -11.32
CA PHE A 92 9.51 8.74 -11.94
C PHE A 92 8.01 8.89 -12.24
N ARG A 93 7.24 9.57 -11.38
CA ARG A 93 5.82 9.85 -11.60
C ARG A 93 5.61 10.80 -12.78
N GLU A 94 6.39 11.87 -12.86
CA GLU A 94 6.33 12.82 -13.98
C GLU A 94 6.70 12.14 -15.30
N ALA A 95 7.77 11.34 -15.31
CA ALA A 95 8.21 10.59 -16.49
C ALA A 95 7.20 9.51 -16.95
N HIS A 96 6.36 9.00 -16.05
CA HIS A 96 5.28 8.06 -16.37
C HIS A 96 3.94 8.74 -16.67
N GLY A 97 3.88 10.07 -16.68
CA GLY A 97 2.65 10.82 -16.96
C GLY A 97 1.58 10.61 -15.89
N VAL A 98 1.99 10.41 -14.64
CA VAL A 98 1.07 10.24 -13.51
C VAL A 98 0.35 11.57 -13.27
N THR A 99 -0.96 11.58 -13.48
CA THR A 99 -1.86 12.70 -13.21
C THR A 99 -1.99 12.97 -11.70
N ASP A 100 -2.39 14.18 -11.33
CA ASP A 100 -2.60 14.57 -9.92
C ASP A 100 -3.57 13.61 -9.19
N LYS A 101 -4.61 13.15 -9.89
CA LYS A 101 -5.57 12.18 -9.34
C LYS A 101 -4.94 10.82 -9.04
N GLN A 102 -4.01 10.37 -9.88
CA GLN A 102 -3.26 9.14 -9.64
C GLN A 102 -2.23 9.34 -8.51
N ALA A 103 -1.58 10.50 -8.45
CA ALA A 103 -0.66 10.85 -7.36
C ALA A 103 -1.37 10.85 -5.99
N GLU A 104 -2.59 11.41 -5.91
CA GLU A 104 -3.42 11.34 -4.70
C GLU A 104 -3.79 9.90 -4.34
N ARG A 105 -4.12 9.07 -5.33
CA ARG A 105 -4.46 7.66 -5.12
C ARG A 105 -3.27 6.89 -4.57
N ILE A 106 -2.09 7.09 -5.16
CA ILE A 106 -0.82 6.53 -4.69
C ILE A 106 -0.54 6.99 -3.26
N ALA A 107 -0.71 8.28 -2.95
CA ALA A 107 -0.50 8.80 -1.61
C ALA A 107 -1.43 8.14 -0.57
N LYS A 108 -2.72 7.93 -0.91
CA LYS A 108 -3.74 7.32 -0.05
C LYS A 108 -3.75 5.78 -0.06
N TRP A 109 -2.99 5.13 -0.93
CA TRP A 109 -3.06 3.68 -1.11
C TRP A 109 -2.43 2.89 0.05
N PHE A 110 -3.14 1.88 0.55
CA PHE A 110 -2.60 0.92 1.52
C PHE A 110 -3.02 -0.50 1.12
N PRO A 111 -2.25 -1.55 1.51
CA PRO A 111 -2.66 -2.93 1.30
C PRO A 111 -4.02 -3.19 1.96
N GLU A 112 -4.88 -3.96 1.30
CA GLU A 112 -6.23 -4.29 1.81
C GLU A 112 -6.19 -4.98 3.19
N GLU A 113 -5.11 -5.69 3.50
CA GLU A 113 -4.88 -6.36 4.80
C GLU A 113 -4.63 -5.40 5.98
N VAL A 114 -4.43 -4.10 5.72
CA VAL A 114 -4.10 -3.08 6.73
C VAL A 114 -5.27 -2.09 6.95
N LYS A 115 -6.44 -2.30 6.33
CA LYS A 115 -7.65 -1.52 6.59
C LYS A 115 -8.32 -1.90 7.91
#